data_AF-A0A7C1V2A1-F1
#
_entry.id   AF-A0A7C1V2A1-F1
#
_cell.length_a   1.000
_cell.length_b   1.000
_cell.length_c   1.000
_cell.angle_alpha   90.00
_cell.angle_beta   90.00
_cell.angle_gamma   90.00
#
_symmetry.space_group_name_H-M   'P 1'
#
loop_
_entity.id
_entity.type
_entity.pdbx_description
1 polymer ?
#
loop_
_entity_poly.entity_id
_entity_poly.type
_entity_poly.pdbx_seq_one_letter_code
_entity_poly.pdbx_strand_id
1 'polypeptide(L)'
;MGPFPVRRIAFTTPPEERARLVRVGITEATEWIESTEGDSVDSVSFSAFSGSKLGHWLEARLSAEPEQADVVHDLLAHLAGRMIEMHKAKQAEVRSFLDWLAGYTGRPVDDWALKTHLRRYYEHDWAEMQRILKRNQRKLPGVALDVEAYKNEPATKIRAAWETSMETLRPLLARIGATDRLIDCIVYRLYGLTEEEITIVEG
;
A
#
# COMPACT_ATOMS: atom_id res chain seq x y z
N MET A 1 -14.96 26.07 15.78
CA MET A 1 -15.32 24.84 15.04
C MET A 1 -16.68 25.05 14.41
N GLY A 2 -16.72 25.17 13.08
CA GLY A 2 -17.98 25.04 12.35
C GLY A 2 -18.43 23.58 12.34
N PRO A 3 -19.71 23.28 12.06
CA PRO A 3 -20.17 21.91 11.89
C PRO A 3 -19.48 21.27 10.67
N PHE A 4 -18.96 20.04 10.83
CA PHE A 4 -18.42 19.28 9.69
C PHE A 4 -19.53 19.04 8.65
N PRO A 5 -19.27 19.26 7.35
CA PRO A 5 -20.23 18.96 6.30
C PRO A 5 -20.51 17.45 6.25
N VAL A 6 -21.70 17.05 6.69
CA VAL A 6 -22.20 15.70 6.45
C VAL A 6 -22.83 15.67 5.05
N ARG A 7 -22.02 15.32 4.05
CA ARG A 7 -22.46 15.24 2.65
C ARG A 7 -23.37 14.04 2.44
N ARG A 8 -24.57 14.27 1.91
CA ARG A 8 -25.47 13.19 1.48
C ARG A 8 -25.14 12.82 0.03
N ILE A 9 -24.73 11.58 -0.20
CA ILE A 9 -24.46 11.08 -1.54
C ILE A 9 -25.80 10.82 -2.23
N ALA A 10 -26.22 11.77 -3.07
CA ALA A 10 -27.35 11.60 -3.97
C ALA A 10 -26.81 11.36 -5.39
N PHE A 11 -27.28 10.30 -6.05
CA PHE A 11 -26.91 9.97 -7.43
C PHE A 11 -27.69 10.84 -8.41
N THR A 12 -27.28 12.10 -8.52
CA THR A 12 -27.91 13.14 -9.34
C THR A 12 -27.22 13.29 -10.70
N THR A 13 -25.96 12.86 -10.83
CA THR A 13 -25.22 12.98 -12.08
C THR A 13 -25.72 11.92 -13.07
N PRO A 14 -26.07 12.29 -14.32
CA PRO A 14 -26.47 11.34 -15.36
C PRO A 14 -25.42 10.22 -15.53
N PRO A 15 -25.81 8.94 -15.71
CA PRO A 15 -24.87 7.82 -15.68
C PRO A 15 -23.70 7.91 -16.65
N GLU A 16 -23.93 8.36 -17.88
CA GLU A 16 -22.87 8.52 -18.90
C GLU A 16 -21.87 9.61 -18.51
N GLU A 17 -22.37 10.72 -17.97
CA GLU A 17 -21.54 11.83 -17.51
C GLU A 17 -20.75 11.44 -16.26
N ARG A 18 -21.40 10.75 -15.31
CA ARG A 18 -20.73 10.22 -14.12
C ARG A 18 -19.58 9.29 -14.51
N ALA A 19 -19.83 8.34 -15.41
CA ALA A 19 -18.79 7.43 -15.88
C ALA A 19 -17.63 8.17 -16.57
N ARG A 20 -17.91 9.22 -17.35
CA ARG A 20 -16.89 10.06 -17.99
C ARG A 20 -16.04 10.79 -16.95
N LEU A 21 -16.66 11.42 -15.95
CA LEU A 21 -15.97 12.16 -14.91
C LEU A 21 -15.16 11.25 -13.99
N VAL A 22 -15.69 10.08 -13.62
CA VAL A 22 -14.97 9.06 -12.85
C VAL A 22 -13.72 8.61 -13.60
N ARG A 23 -13.79 8.39 -14.92
CA ARG A 23 -12.58 8.05 -15.70
C ARG A 23 -11.50 9.14 -15.62
N VAL A 24 -11.89 10.41 -15.67
CA VAL A 24 -10.94 11.52 -15.47
C VAL A 24 -10.35 11.46 -14.07
N GLY A 25 -11.18 11.32 -13.03
CA GLY A 25 -10.71 11.19 -11.65
C GLY A 25 -9.75 10.01 -11.44
N ILE A 26 -10.01 8.87 -12.09
CA ILE A 26 -9.12 7.70 -12.06
C ILE A 26 -7.78 7.99 -12.73
N THR A 27 -7.77 8.67 -13.88
CA THR A 27 -6.52 9.07 -14.55
C THR A 27 -5.71 10.00 -13.65
N GLU A 28 -6.33 11.05 -13.12
CA GLU A 28 -5.64 12.01 -12.25
C GLU A 28 -5.17 11.36 -10.93
N ALA A 29 -5.95 10.44 -10.37
CA ALA A 29 -5.54 9.60 -9.24
C ALA A 29 -4.33 8.72 -9.58
N THR A 30 -4.32 8.13 -10.76
CA THR A 30 -3.21 7.29 -11.20
C THR A 30 -1.93 8.11 -11.33
N GLU A 31 -1.98 9.27 -12.00
CA GLU A 31 -0.84 10.18 -12.12
C GLU A 31 -0.32 10.63 -10.74
N TRP A 32 -1.23 11.01 -9.84
CA TRP A 32 -0.86 11.44 -8.49
C TRP A 32 -0.16 10.32 -7.71
N ILE A 33 -0.70 9.10 -7.76
CA ILE A 33 -0.11 7.95 -7.06
C ILE A 33 1.29 7.64 -7.63
N GLU A 34 1.45 7.62 -8.96
CA GLU A 34 2.75 7.36 -9.60
C GLU A 34 3.81 8.40 -9.21
N SER A 35 3.43 9.68 -9.11
CA SER A 35 4.35 10.71 -8.63
C SER A 35 4.74 10.54 -7.15
N THR A 36 3.85 9.95 -6.34
CA THR A 36 4.04 9.79 -4.90
C THR A 36 4.79 8.52 -4.52
N GLU A 37 4.82 7.50 -5.39
CA GLU A 37 5.57 6.25 -5.17
C GLU A 37 7.09 6.44 -5.04
N GLY A 38 7.63 7.47 -5.71
CA GLY A 38 9.06 7.79 -5.70
C GLY A 38 9.52 8.64 -4.51
N ASP A 39 8.57 9.27 -3.83
CA ASP A 39 8.81 10.13 -2.67
C ASP A 39 8.41 9.42 -1.37
N SER A 40 8.85 9.94 -0.22
CA SER A 40 8.34 9.45 1.05
C SER A 40 6.85 9.77 1.13
N VAL A 41 5.96 8.77 1.09
CA VAL A 41 4.50 8.97 1.13
C VAL A 41 4.08 9.86 2.32
N ASP A 42 4.74 9.70 3.46
CA ASP A 42 4.52 10.48 4.69
C ASP A 42 4.89 11.97 4.55
N SER A 43 5.60 12.36 3.49
CA SER A 43 6.00 13.75 3.23
C SER A 43 5.00 14.54 2.37
N VAL A 44 4.01 13.86 1.78
CA VAL A 44 3.02 14.54 0.94
C VAL A 44 1.98 15.22 1.81
N SER A 45 2.07 16.55 1.93
CA SER A 45 1.11 17.35 2.69
C SER A 45 -0.26 17.41 2.00
N PHE A 46 -1.31 17.64 2.80
CA PHE A 46 -2.65 17.88 2.26
C PHE A 46 -2.71 19.12 1.35
N SER A 47 -1.90 20.14 1.62
CA SER A 47 -1.73 21.30 0.73
C SER A 47 -1.15 20.92 -0.63
N ALA A 48 -0.14 20.05 -0.68
CA ALA A 48 0.41 19.56 -1.94
C ALA A 48 -0.62 18.78 -2.76
N PHE A 49 -1.42 17.93 -2.10
CA PHE A 49 -2.57 17.28 -2.73
C PHE A 49 -3.59 18.30 -3.24
N SER A 50 -3.97 19.27 -2.41
CA SER A 50 -4.99 20.27 -2.73
C SER A 50 -4.64 21.12 -3.95
N GLY A 51 -3.36 21.42 -4.15
CA GLY A 51 -2.86 22.14 -5.34
C GLY A 51 -2.62 21.26 -6.56
N SER A 52 -2.76 19.93 -6.46
CA SER A 52 -2.60 19.01 -7.59
C SER A 52 -3.77 19.09 -8.56
N LYS A 53 -3.60 18.53 -9.76
CA LYS A 53 -4.70 18.40 -10.75
C LYS A 53 -5.90 17.66 -10.16
N LEU A 54 -5.64 16.59 -9.41
CA LEU A 54 -6.68 15.80 -8.77
C LEU A 54 -7.38 16.56 -7.63
N GLY A 55 -6.63 17.35 -6.85
CA GLY A 55 -7.19 18.21 -5.81
C GLY A 55 -8.16 19.25 -6.41
N HIS A 56 -7.76 19.90 -7.49
CA HIS A 56 -8.63 20.82 -8.23
C HIS A 56 -9.82 20.12 -8.90
N TRP A 57 -9.62 18.92 -9.46
CA TRP A 57 -10.71 18.11 -10.02
C TRP A 57 -11.74 17.79 -8.94
N LEU A 58 -11.29 17.35 -7.76
CA LEU A 58 -12.15 17.02 -6.63
C LEU A 58 -12.96 18.23 -6.17
N GLU A 59 -12.30 19.38 -5.99
CA GLU A 59 -12.96 20.62 -5.61
C GLU A 59 -14.03 21.02 -6.65
N ALA A 60 -13.73 20.90 -7.94
CA ALA A 60 -14.68 21.19 -9.00
C ALA A 60 -15.90 20.25 -9.03
N ARG A 61 -15.84 19.06 -8.41
CA ARG A 61 -16.99 18.15 -8.26
C ARG A 61 -17.82 18.49 -7.03
N LEU A 62 -17.16 18.83 -5.92
CA LEU A 62 -17.80 19.21 -4.67
C LEU A 62 -18.45 20.60 -4.70
N SER A 63 -17.94 21.50 -5.55
CA SER A 63 -18.50 22.84 -5.76
C SER A 63 -19.46 22.95 -6.97
N ALA A 64 -19.84 21.81 -7.58
CA ALA A 64 -20.81 21.79 -8.68
C ALA A 64 -22.25 21.96 -8.18
N GLU A 65 -23.15 22.42 -9.05
CA GLU A 65 -24.58 22.57 -8.77
C GLU A 65 -25.41 21.78 -9.80
N PRO A 66 -26.03 20.63 -9.42
CA PRO A 66 -25.98 19.99 -8.09
C PRO A 66 -24.60 19.40 -7.76
N GLU A 67 -24.29 19.25 -6.46
CA GLU A 67 -23.04 18.65 -5.98
C GLU A 67 -22.87 17.24 -6.57
N GLN A 68 -21.69 16.96 -7.12
CA GLN A 68 -21.38 15.69 -7.79
C GLN A 68 -20.67 14.71 -6.85
N ALA A 69 -21.15 14.60 -5.61
CA ALA A 69 -20.59 13.69 -4.61
C ALA A 69 -20.69 12.21 -5.02
N ASP A 70 -21.63 11.86 -5.91
CA ASP A 70 -21.76 10.53 -6.50
C ASP A 70 -20.56 10.14 -7.39
N VAL A 71 -20.00 11.10 -8.13
CA VAL A 71 -18.76 10.91 -8.91
C VAL A 71 -17.57 10.61 -7.97
N VAL A 72 -17.45 11.35 -6.86
CA VAL A 72 -16.37 11.16 -5.88
C VAL A 72 -16.51 9.82 -5.16
N HIS A 73 -17.75 9.42 -4.82
CA HIS A 73 -18.05 8.10 -4.29
C HIS A 73 -17.59 6.98 -5.22
N ASP A 74 -17.89 7.07 -6.52
CA ASP A 74 -17.50 6.06 -7.49
C ASP A 74 -15.96 5.98 -7.66
N LEU A 75 -15.25 7.12 -7.55
CA LEU A 75 -13.78 7.14 -7.48
C LEU A 75 -13.27 6.43 -6.21
N LEU A 76 -13.81 6.73 -5.03
CA LEU A 76 -13.42 6.07 -3.79
C LEU A 76 -13.70 4.55 -3.83
N ALA A 77 -14.84 4.15 -4.40
CA ALA A 77 -15.15 2.74 -4.60
C ALA A 77 -14.14 2.05 -5.53
N HIS A 78 -13.72 2.73 -6.60
CA HIS A 78 -12.65 2.23 -7.48
C HIS A 78 -11.32 2.07 -6.73
N LEU A 79 -10.88 3.10 -5.99
CA LEU A 79 -9.63 3.07 -5.23
C LEU A 79 -9.65 1.97 -4.15
N ALA A 80 -10.77 1.80 -3.43
CA ALA A 80 -10.95 0.72 -2.46
C ALA A 80 -10.86 -0.67 -3.12
N GLY A 81 -11.44 -0.83 -4.31
CA GLY A 81 -11.30 -2.04 -5.13
C GLY A 81 -9.83 -2.34 -5.46
N ARG A 82 -9.08 -1.32 -5.89
CA ARG A 82 -7.64 -1.43 -6.17
C ARG A 82 -6.82 -1.79 -4.93
N MET A 83 -7.14 -1.21 -3.78
CA MET A 83 -6.52 -1.58 -2.51
C MET A 83 -6.70 -3.07 -2.20
N ILE A 84 -7.91 -3.60 -2.35
CA ILE A 84 -8.19 -5.03 -2.15
C ILE A 84 -7.34 -5.90 -3.08
N GLU A 85 -7.26 -5.55 -4.37
CA GLU A 85 -6.46 -6.28 -5.36
C GLU A 85 -4.96 -6.27 -5.02
N MET A 86 -4.41 -5.10 -4.68
CA MET A 86 -3.00 -4.96 -4.32
C MET A 86 -2.67 -5.69 -3.02
N HIS A 87 -3.54 -5.64 -2.01
CA HIS A 87 -3.38 -6.41 -0.79
C HIS A 87 -3.43 -7.91 -1.06
N LYS A 88 -4.30 -8.40 -1.96
CA LYS A 88 -4.31 -9.80 -2.38
C LYS A 88 -3.00 -10.19 -3.07
N ALA A 89 -2.49 -9.37 -3.99
CA ALA A 89 -1.21 -9.61 -4.65
C ALA A 89 -0.05 -9.67 -3.64
N LYS A 90 -0.03 -8.74 -2.66
CA LYS A 90 0.97 -8.73 -1.58
C LYS A 90 0.93 -10.03 -0.78
N GLN A 91 -0.27 -10.46 -0.38
CA GLN A 91 -0.44 -11.70 0.39
C GLN A 91 -0.07 -12.95 -0.43
N ALA A 92 -0.32 -12.94 -1.75
CA ALA A 92 0.06 -14.04 -2.63
C ALA A 92 1.59 -14.18 -2.73
N GLU A 93 2.30 -13.07 -2.93
CA GLU A 93 3.77 -13.06 -3.00
C GLU A 93 4.42 -13.48 -1.68
N VAL A 94 3.96 -12.91 -0.56
CA VAL A 94 4.44 -13.31 0.78
C VAL A 94 4.22 -14.80 1.03
N ARG A 95 3.04 -15.33 0.67
CA ARG A 95 2.74 -16.75 0.82
C ARG A 95 3.66 -17.61 -0.05
N SER A 96 3.82 -17.24 -1.33
CA SER A 96 4.69 -17.94 -2.29
C SER A 96 6.12 -18.07 -1.75
N PHE A 97 6.71 -16.98 -1.27
CA PHE A 97 8.05 -16.99 -0.70
C PHE A 97 8.14 -17.85 0.57
N LEU A 98 7.19 -17.74 1.49
CA LEU A 98 7.20 -18.49 2.74
C LEU A 98 6.99 -20.00 2.54
N ASP A 99 6.11 -20.38 1.61
CA ASP A 99 5.86 -21.77 1.24
C ASP A 99 7.10 -22.37 0.56
N TRP A 100 7.73 -21.62 -0.35
CA TRP A 100 9.00 -22.00 -0.95
C TRP A 100 10.09 -22.18 0.11
N LEU A 101 10.22 -21.26 1.06
CA LEU A 101 11.23 -21.33 2.12
C LEU A 101 11.01 -22.55 3.02
N ALA A 102 9.76 -22.82 3.39
CA ALA A 102 9.39 -23.99 4.18
C ALA A 102 9.74 -25.30 3.45
N GLY A 103 9.40 -25.39 2.16
CA GLY A 103 9.70 -26.55 1.32
C GLY A 103 11.21 -26.74 1.11
N TYR A 104 11.93 -25.65 0.83
CA TYR A 104 13.38 -25.70 0.60
C TYR A 104 14.15 -26.11 1.85
N THR A 105 13.76 -25.57 3.02
CA THR A 105 14.44 -25.86 4.29
C THR A 105 13.92 -27.11 5.01
N GLY A 106 12.82 -27.70 4.53
CA GLY A 106 12.17 -28.87 5.11
C GLY A 106 11.52 -28.61 6.48
N ARG A 107 11.24 -27.35 6.84
CA ARG A 107 10.64 -26.99 8.13
C ARG A 107 9.53 -25.96 7.99
N PRO A 108 8.31 -26.22 8.52
CA PRO A 108 7.21 -25.26 8.48
C PRO A 108 7.58 -23.93 9.15
N VAL A 109 7.24 -22.81 8.52
CA VAL A 109 7.50 -21.45 9.05
C VAL A 109 6.93 -21.25 10.46
N ASP A 110 5.83 -21.92 10.80
CA ASP A 110 5.21 -21.82 12.13
C ASP A 110 6.04 -22.36 13.30
N ASP A 111 7.04 -23.18 12.99
CA ASP A 111 7.97 -23.75 13.97
C ASP A 111 9.26 -22.92 14.10
N TRP A 112 9.41 -21.86 13.31
CA TRP A 112 10.59 -21.02 13.34
C TRP A 112 10.57 -20.08 14.55
N ALA A 113 11.72 -19.90 15.17
CA ALA A 113 11.93 -18.75 16.05
C ALA A 113 11.81 -17.46 15.22
N LEU A 114 11.23 -16.41 15.80
CA LEU A 114 10.99 -15.12 15.13
C LEU A 114 10.01 -15.19 13.96
N LYS A 115 9.10 -16.18 13.94
CA LYS A 115 8.11 -16.35 12.87
C LYS A 115 7.26 -15.11 12.57
N THR A 116 6.97 -14.27 13.56
CA THR A 116 6.22 -13.02 13.33
C THR A 116 7.00 -12.04 12.46
N HIS A 117 8.31 -11.91 12.69
CA HIS A 117 9.20 -11.11 11.84
C HIS A 117 9.37 -11.76 10.48
N LEU A 118 9.51 -13.10 10.42
CA LEU A 118 9.60 -13.83 9.15
C LEU A 118 8.34 -13.64 8.30
N ARG A 119 7.14 -13.65 8.89
CA ARG A 119 5.88 -13.40 8.18
C ARG A 119 5.76 -11.97 7.64
N ARG A 120 6.56 -11.05 8.19
CA ARG A 120 6.64 -9.64 7.79
C ARG A 120 8.04 -9.28 7.30
N TYR A 121 8.73 -10.23 6.65
CA TYR A 121 10.10 -10.02 6.18
C TYR A 121 10.25 -8.79 5.28
N TYR A 122 9.17 -8.39 4.62
CA TYR A 122 9.11 -7.21 3.75
C TYR A 122 9.17 -5.88 4.50
N GLU A 123 8.99 -5.88 5.83
CA GLU A 123 9.15 -4.72 6.71
C GLU A 123 10.60 -4.61 7.22
N HIS A 124 11.48 -5.50 6.78
CA HIS A 124 12.81 -5.66 7.34
C HIS A 124 13.89 -5.73 6.25
N ASP A 125 15.12 -5.43 6.64
CA ASP A 125 16.28 -5.57 5.77
C ASP A 125 16.83 -7.00 5.77
N TRP A 126 17.87 -7.21 4.97
CA TRP A 126 18.54 -8.50 4.90
C TRP A 126 19.22 -8.89 6.23
N ALA A 127 19.70 -7.93 7.03
CA ALA A 127 20.36 -8.23 8.30
C ALA A 127 19.39 -8.89 9.29
N GLU A 128 18.15 -8.42 9.33
CA GLU A 128 17.10 -9.05 10.13
C GLU A 128 16.72 -10.44 9.58
N MET A 129 16.63 -10.60 8.27
CA MET A 129 16.42 -11.92 7.65
C MET A 129 17.56 -12.90 7.99
N GLN A 130 18.82 -12.45 7.96
CA GLN A 130 19.97 -13.24 8.39
C GLN A 130 19.88 -13.63 9.87
N ARG A 131 19.42 -12.72 10.74
CA ARG A 131 19.19 -13.02 12.17
C ARG A 131 18.16 -14.13 12.36
N ILE A 132 17.06 -14.09 11.61
CA ILE A 132 16.03 -15.13 11.62
C ILE A 132 16.62 -16.47 11.18
N LEU A 133 17.35 -16.49 10.07
CA LEU A 133 18.00 -17.68 9.52
C LEU A 133 19.01 -18.28 10.51
N LYS A 134 19.91 -17.46 11.06
CA LYS A 134 20.93 -17.86 12.05
C LYS A 134 20.29 -18.56 13.26
N ARG A 135 19.16 -18.03 13.74
CA ARG A 135 18.46 -18.58 14.91
C ARG A 135 17.82 -19.95 14.64
N ASN A 136 17.58 -20.29 13.38
CA ASN A 136 16.90 -21.52 12.97
C ASN A 136 17.81 -22.53 12.26
N GLN A 137 19.00 -22.14 11.80
CA GLN A 137 19.84 -22.93 10.88
C GLN A 137 20.15 -24.36 11.32
N ARG A 138 20.34 -24.62 12.64
CA ARG A 138 20.62 -25.96 13.18
C ARG A 138 19.41 -26.90 13.19
N LYS A 139 18.22 -26.39 12.88
CA LYS A 139 16.95 -27.11 12.96
C LYS A 139 16.32 -27.34 11.58
N LEU A 140 17.03 -27.01 10.50
CA LEU A 140 16.52 -27.12 9.13
C LEU A 140 16.96 -28.47 8.54
N PRO A 141 16.07 -29.46 8.43
CA PRO A 141 16.46 -30.80 7.96
C PRO A 141 16.70 -30.85 6.45
N GLY A 142 16.16 -29.91 5.68
CA GLY A 142 16.29 -29.89 4.21
C GLY A 142 17.59 -29.28 3.70
N VAL A 143 18.34 -28.56 4.54
CA VAL A 143 19.55 -27.81 4.11
C VAL A 143 20.61 -27.74 5.19
N ALA A 144 21.88 -27.84 4.78
CA ALA A 144 23.02 -27.48 5.63
C ALA A 144 23.26 -25.95 5.57
N LEU A 145 22.43 -25.20 6.29
CA LEU A 145 22.50 -23.75 6.33
C LEU A 145 23.61 -23.27 7.27
N ASP A 146 24.53 -22.47 6.72
CA ASP A 146 25.48 -21.67 7.49
C ASP A 146 25.47 -20.26 6.91
N VAL A 147 24.82 -19.33 7.63
CA VAL A 147 24.66 -17.94 7.16
C VAL A 147 25.92 -17.10 7.24
N GLU A 148 26.95 -17.57 7.94
CA GLU A 148 28.24 -16.86 8.12
C GLU A 148 29.34 -17.43 7.22
N ALA A 149 29.20 -18.69 6.78
CA ALA A 149 30.14 -19.32 5.86
C ALA A 149 30.14 -18.65 4.48
N TYR A 150 31.34 -18.34 4.00
CA TYR A 150 31.55 -17.84 2.65
C TYR A 150 31.06 -18.87 1.61
N LYS A 151 30.21 -18.42 0.67
CA LYS A 151 29.63 -19.24 -0.41
C LYS A 151 28.82 -20.46 0.07
N ASN A 152 28.18 -20.41 1.23
CA ASN A 152 27.18 -21.42 1.59
C ASN A 152 26.02 -21.38 0.57
N GLU A 153 25.88 -22.42 -0.25
CA GLU A 153 24.90 -22.50 -1.33
C GLU A 153 23.45 -22.26 -0.82
N PRO A 154 23.00 -22.88 0.30
CA PRO A 154 21.68 -22.57 0.86
C PRO A 154 21.47 -21.11 1.23
N ALA A 155 22.45 -20.47 1.88
CA ALA A 155 22.37 -19.06 2.24
C ALA A 155 22.27 -18.16 0.99
N THR A 156 23.07 -18.43 -0.05
CA THR A 156 23.01 -17.71 -1.33
C THR A 156 21.65 -17.86 -2.01
N LYS A 157 21.10 -19.09 -2.04
CA LYS A 157 19.80 -19.35 -2.66
C LYS A 157 18.64 -18.68 -1.93
N ILE A 158 18.64 -18.70 -0.59
CA ILE A 158 17.64 -18.00 0.22
C ILE A 158 17.74 -16.49 0.02
N ARG A 159 18.96 -15.96 -0.05
CA ARG A 159 19.17 -14.53 -0.33
C ARG A 159 18.60 -14.13 -1.68
N ALA A 160 18.93 -14.87 -2.74
CA ALA A 160 18.41 -14.58 -4.08
C ALA A 160 16.88 -14.62 -4.12
N ALA A 161 16.26 -15.64 -3.52
CA ALA A 161 14.80 -15.73 -3.45
C ALA A 161 14.16 -14.59 -2.65
N TRP A 162 14.78 -14.17 -1.55
CA TRP A 162 14.34 -13.01 -0.77
C TRP A 162 14.47 -11.72 -1.58
N GLU A 163 15.59 -11.51 -2.27
CA GLU A 163 15.82 -10.34 -3.13
C GLU A 163 14.76 -10.27 -4.25
N THR A 164 14.50 -11.37 -4.96
CA THR A 164 13.44 -11.45 -5.99
C THR A 164 12.05 -11.15 -5.42
N SER A 165 11.74 -11.67 -4.23
CA SER A 165 10.45 -11.38 -3.60
C SER A 165 10.34 -9.91 -3.20
N MET A 166 11.42 -9.32 -2.67
CA MET A 166 11.47 -7.90 -2.33
C MET A 166 11.36 -7.00 -3.55
N GLU A 167 11.94 -7.38 -4.69
CA GLU A 167 11.77 -6.66 -5.97
C GLU A 167 10.31 -6.59 -6.41
N THR A 168 9.54 -7.64 -6.11
CA THR A 168 8.09 -7.68 -6.39
C THR A 168 7.30 -6.87 -5.35
N LEU A 169 7.66 -6.98 -4.07
CA LEU A 169 6.89 -6.37 -2.97
C LEU A 169 7.12 -4.87 -2.81
N ARG A 170 8.32 -4.36 -3.06
CA ARG A 170 8.64 -2.93 -2.90
C ARG A 170 7.73 -2.00 -3.70
N PRO A 171 7.59 -2.12 -5.03
CA PRO A 171 6.70 -1.23 -5.79
C PRO A 171 5.25 -1.40 -5.36
N LEU A 172 4.82 -2.62 -5.01
CA LEU A 172 3.46 -2.88 -4.55
C LEU A 172 3.17 -2.18 -3.20
N LEU A 173 4.10 -2.23 -2.26
CA LEU A 173 3.99 -1.55 -0.97
C LEU A 173 3.97 -0.02 -1.13
N ALA A 174 4.83 0.52 -2.00
CA ALA A 174 4.83 1.95 -2.32
C ALA A 174 3.48 2.39 -2.90
N ARG A 175 2.94 1.64 -3.88
CA ARG A 175 1.63 1.90 -4.47
C ARG A 175 0.49 1.83 -3.45
N ILE A 176 0.51 0.84 -2.55
CA ILE A 176 -0.47 0.71 -1.47
C ILE A 176 -0.41 1.94 -0.57
N GLY A 177 0.77 2.34 -0.11
CA GLY A 177 0.94 3.52 0.76
C GLY A 177 0.46 4.81 0.08
N ALA A 178 0.86 5.04 -1.17
CA ALA A 178 0.42 6.22 -1.91
C ALA A 178 -1.10 6.22 -2.17
N THR A 179 -1.71 5.05 -2.41
CA THR A 179 -3.18 4.96 -2.56
C THR A 179 -3.91 5.24 -1.24
N ASP A 180 -3.39 4.73 -0.13
CA ASP A 180 -3.92 5.00 1.22
C ASP A 180 -3.89 6.50 1.54
N ARG A 181 -2.73 7.13 1.32
CA ARG A 181 -2.56 8.59 1.48
C ARG A 181 -3.50 9.40 0.60
N LEU A 182 -3.72 8.95 -0.64
CA LEU A 182 -4.66 9.61 -1.54
C LEU A 182 -6.10 9.52 -1.00
N ILE A 183 -6.51 8.34 -0.52
CA ILE A 183 -7.84 8.14 0.06
C ILE A 183 -8.02 9.06 1.27
N ASP A 184 -7.04 9.14 2.17
CA ASP A 184 -7.07 10.06 3.31
C ASP A 184 -7.25 11.51 2.87
N CYS A 185 -6.46 11.96 1.88
CA CYS A 185 -6.60 13.31 1.32
C CYS A 185 -8.01 13.57 0.75
N ILE A 186 -8.58 12.63 0.01
CA ILE A 186 -9.95 12.76 -0.51
C ILE A 186 -10.95 12.84 0.65
N VAL A 187 -10.78 12.00 1.68
CA VAL A 187 -11.65 11.96 2.86
C VAL A 187 -11.57 13.26 3.66
N TYR A 188 -10.37 13.80 3.90
CA TYR A 188 -10.20 15.09 4.56
C TYR A 188 -10.92 16.21 3.83
N ARG A 189 -10.82 16.24 2.49
CA ARG A 189 -11.56 17.21 1.67
C ARG A 189 -13.08 17.00 1.75
N LEU A 190 -13.54 15.75 1.75
CA LEU A 190 -14.97 15.40 1.90
C LEU A 190 -15.55 15.77 3.26
N TYR A 191 -14.73 15.90 4.30
CA TYR A 191 -15.14 16.41 5.60
C TYR A 191 -14.74 17.88 5.82
N GLY A 192 -14.09 18.51 4.84
CA GLY A 192 -13.70 19.93 4.91
C GLY A 192 -12.69 20.23 6.02
N LEU A 193 -11.82 19.28 6.36
CA LEU A 193 -10.83 19.47 7.42
C LEU A 193 -9.79 20.53 7.05
N THR A 194 -9.37 21.30 8.05
CA THR A 194 -8.20 22.19 7.93
C THR A 194 -6.89 21.43 8.18
N GLU A 195 -5.74 22.03 7.85
CA GLU A 195 -4.44 21.40 8.14
C GLU A 195 -4.23 21.18 9.65
N GLU A 196 -4.74 22.07 10.50
CA GLU A 196 -4.69 21.89 11.95
C GLU A 196 -5.50 20.67 12.40
N GLU A 197 -6.68 20.47 11.83
CA GLU A 197 -7.53 19.32 12.13
C GLU A 197 -6.92 18.01 11.61
N ILE A 198 -6.31 18.04 10.43
CA ILE A 198 -5.57 16.89 9.88
C ILE A 198 -4.39 16.52 10.78
N THR A 199 -3.62 17.51 11.24
CA THR A 199 -2.49 17.27 12.16
C THR A 199 -2.96 16.59 13.45
N ILE A 200 -4.13 16.97 13.98
CA ILE A 200 -4.72 16.33 15.16
C ILE A 200 -5.13 14.87 14.88
N VAL A 201 -5.62 14.56 13.68
CA VAL A 201 -6.01 13.20 13.28
C VAL A 201 -4.80 12.31 13.07
N GLU A 202 -3.71 12.86 12.53
CA GLU A 202 -2.49 12.12 12.18
C GLU A 202 -1.56 11.89 13.38
N GLY A 203 -1.63 12.74 14.41
CA GLY A 203 -0.97 12.53 15.71
C GLY A 203 0.42 13.14 15.82
#